data_AF-A0A966QWX4-F1
#
_entry.id   AF-A0A966QWX4-F1
#
_cell.length_a   1.000
_cell.length_b   1.000
_cell.length_c   1.000
_cell.angle_alpha   90.00
_cell.angle_beta   90.00
_cell.angle_gamma   90.00
#
_symmetry.space_group_name_H-M   'P 1'
#
loop_
_entity.id
_entity.type
_entity.pdbx_description
1 polymer ?
#
loop_
_entity_poly.entity_id
_entity_poly.type
_entity_poly.pdbx_seq_one_letter_code
_entity_poly.pdbx_strand_id
1 'polypeptide(L)'
;MDERTLNKGKKIGWHTSRVTKPLAIDELASGLRDGSLVVPCAFTVAELRTYIREPNGVTHGSPHDDRVMSLAIAYQMLKHATVAAVAQPRDDEWTFNWWMEQALAGDRPDDVPIGTYNTRSPWPV
;
A
#
# COMPACT_ATOMS: atom_id res chain seq x y z
N MET A 1 3.59 -27.91 -34.04
CA MET A 1 3.88 -26.97 -32.94
C MET A 1 2.58 -26.29 -32.60
N ASP A 2 2.03 -26.51 -31.40
CA ASP A 2 0.65 -26.17 -31.07
C ASP A 2 0.44 -24.67 -30.80
N GLU A 3 -0.49 -24.09 -31.56
CA GLU A 3 -0.93 -22.69 -31.53
C GLU A 3 -1.53 -22.25 -30.17
N ARG A 4 -1.81 -23.19 -29.25
CA ARG A 4 -2.31 -22.91 -27.89
C ARG A 4 -1.29 -22.24 -26.97
N THR A 5 -0.01 -22.23 -27.34
CA THR A 5 1.07 -21.68 -26.48
C THR A 5 1.29 -20.17 -26.64
N LEU A 6 0.69 -19.54 -27.66
CA LEU A 6 0.91 -18.11 -27.97
C LEU A 6 0.07 -17.12 -27.16
N ASN A 7 -0.96 -17.56 -26.43
CA ASN A 7 -1.78 -16.67 -25.60
C ASN A 7 -1.44 -16.82 -24.11
N LYS A 8 -0.18 -16.58 -23.74
CA LYS A 8 0.14 -16.30 -22.34
C LYS A 8 -0.24 -14.84 -22.09
N GLY A 9 -1.50 -14.62 -21.73
CA GLY A 9 -1.97 -13.33 -21.23
C GLY A 9 -0.95 -12.74 -20.25
N LYS A 10 -0.67 -11.45 -20.40
CA LYS A 10 0.29 -10.71 -19.57
C LYS A 10 -0.07 -10.96 -18.10
N LYS A 11 0.70 -11.80 -17.41
CA LYS A 11 0.46 -12.13 -16.00
C LYS A 11 0.78 -10.87 -15.20
N ILE A 12 -0.27 -10.21 -14.71
CA ILE A 12 -0.14 -9.03 -13.86
C ILE A 12 0.25 -9.50 -12.45
N GLY A 13 1.23 -8.83 -11.84
CA GLY A 13 1.69 -9.11 -10.48
C GLY A 13 3.02 -9.86 -10.38
N TRP A 14 3.39 -10.21 -9.16
CA TRP A 14 4.63 -10.92 -8.87
C TRP A 14 4.49 -12.42 -9.15
N HIS A 15 5.29 -12.94 -10.07
CA HIS A 15 5.29 -14.36 -10.40
C HIS A 15 6.18 -15.16 -9.43
N THR A 16 5.56 -15.88 -8.50
CA THR A 16 6.25 -16.83 -7.61
C THR A 16 6.57 -18.13 -8.35
N SER A 17 7.84 -18.41 -8.58
CA SER A 17 8.37 -19.68 -9.08
C SER A 17 9.26 -20.32 -8.02
N ARG A 18 9.72 -21.56 -8.26
CA ARG A 18 10.72 -22.22 -7.40
C ARG A 18 12.02 -21.42 -7.26
N VAL A 19 12.30 -20.50 -8.18
CA VAL A 19 13.48 -19.64 -8.17
C VAL A 19 13.21 -18.29 -7.50
N THR A 20 12.06 -17.65 -7.81
CA THR A 20 11.77 -16.30 -7.29
C THR A 20 11.25 -16.32 -5.85
N LYS A 21 10.65 -17.43 -5.38
CA LYS A 21 10.17 -17.56 -4.00
C LYS A 21 11.31 -17.49 -2.97
N PRO A 22 12.38 -18.31 -3.05
CA PRO A 22 13.48 -18.22 -2.09
C PRO A 22 14.16 -16.85 -2.07
N LEU A 23 14.34 -16.24 -3.25
CA LEU A 23 14.91 -14.90 -3.40
C LEU A 23 14.08 -13.85 -2.66
N ALA A 24 12.75 -13.86 -2.84
CA ALA A 24 11.87 -12.90 -2.17
C ALA A 24 11.87 -13.03 -0.64
N ILE A 25 11.97 -14.26 -0.13
CA ILE A 25 12.11 -14.48 1.31
C ILE A 25 13.47 -13.99 1.81
N ASP A 26 14.53 -14.07 0.99
CA ASP A 26 15.87 -13.69 1.43
C ASP A 26 16.00 -12.18 1.60
N GLU A 27 15.45 -11.44 0.64
CA GLU A 27 15.41 -9.99 0.70
C GLU A 27 14.48 -9.50 1.81
N LEU A 28 13.36 -10.20 2.06
CA LEU A 28 12.51 -9.95 3.24
C LEU A 28 13.30 -10.15 4.54
N ALA A 29 14.11 -11.22 4.64
CA ALA A 29 14.93 -11.47 5.81
C ALA A 29 16.03 -10.41 6.00
N SER A 30 16.58 -9.85 4.92
CA SER A 30 17.48 -8.69 5.01
C SER A 30 16.75 -7.49 5.59
N GLY A 31 15.58 -7.13 5.04
CA GLY A 31 14.84 -5.95 5.50
C GLY A 31 14.39 -6.03 6.96
N LEU A 32 14.08 -7.23 7.44
CA LEU A 32 13.78 -7.48 8.86
C LEU A 32 15.02 -7.35 9.76
N ARG A 33 16.21 -7.74 9.28
CA ARG A 33 17.48 -7.60 10.03
C ARG A 33 17.98 -6.16 10.06
N ASP A 34 17.85 -5.46 8.93
CA ASP A 34 18.32 -4.09 8.77
C ASP A 34 17.37 -3.06 9.42
N GLY A 35 16.19 -3.50 9.87
CA GLY A 35 15.17 -2.64 10.48
C GLY A 35 14.44 -1.74 9.48
N SER A 36 14.58 -1.98 8.17
CA SER A 36 13.88 -1.23 7.12
C SER A 36 12.41 -1.61 7.00
N LEU A 37 12.03 -2.79 7.53
CA LEU A 37 10.66 -3.27 7.59
C LEU A 37 10.23 -3.51 9.04
N VAL A 38 9.19 -2.80 9.48
CA VAL A 38 8.55 -3.00 10.79
C VAL A 38 7.26 -3.81 10.60
N VAL A 39 7.13 -4.92 11.32
CA VAL A 39 5.95 -5.79 11.27
C VAL A 39 5.21 -5.71 12.62
N PRO A 40 4.14 -4.89 12.72
CA PRO A 40 3.41 -4.73 13.98
C PRO A 40 2.48 -5.92 14.32
N CYS A 41 2.17 -6.76 13.33
CA CYS A 41 1.25 -7.89 13.52
C CYS A 41 1.95 -9.05 14.23
N ALA A 42 1.55 -9.32 15.48
CA ALA A 42 2.08 -10.41 16.28
C ALA A 42 1.92 -11.79 15.62
N PHE A 43 0.80 -12.03 14.91
CA PHE A 43 0.57 -13.29 14.23
C PHE A 43 1.49 -13.50 13.02
N THR A 44 1.79 -12.43 12.28
CA THR A 44 2.77 -12.48 11.18
C THR A 44 4.17 -12.77 11.72
N VAL A 45 4.53 -12.18 12.87
CA VAL A 45 5.80 -12.48 13.54
C VAL A 45 5.86 -13.93 14.02
N ALA A 46 4.76 -14.48 14.53
CA ALA A 46 4.69 -15.89 14.93
C ALA A 46 4.93 -16.84 13.74
N GLU A 47 4.31 -16.59 12.59
CA GLU A 47 4.52 -17.37 11.37
C GLU A 47 5.95 -17.22 10.81
N LEU A 48 6.52 -16.02 10.86
CA LEU A 48 7.91 -15.79 10.44
C LEU A 48 8.91 -16.62 11.26
N ARG A 49 8.62 -16.87 12.55
CA ARG A 49 9.47 -17.68 13.43
C ARG A 49 9.42 -19.18 13.12
N THR A 50 8.32 -19.67 12.56
CA THR A 50 8.14 -21.10 12.20
C THR A 50 8.45 -21.38 10.73
N TYR A 51 8.84 -20.37 9.96
CA TYR A 51 9.16 -20.51 8.54
C TYR A 51 10.54 -21.15 8.33
N ILE A 52 10.57 -22.34 7.74
CA ILE A 52 11.77 -23.15 7.55
C ILE A 52 12.16 -23.19 6.07
N ARG A 53 13.47 -23.14 5.83
CA ARG A 53 14.08 -23.40 4.51
C ARG A 53 14.69 -24.79 4.52
N GLU A 54 14.20 -25.65 3.63
CA GLU A 54 14.74 -26.99 3.47
C GLU A 54 16.00 -26.98 2.58
N PRO A 55 16.90 -27.98 2.74
CA PRO A 55 18.11 -28.10 1.93
C PRO A 55 17.84 -28.28 0.43
N ASN A 56 16.66 -28.77 0.06
CA ASN A 56 16.20 -28.95 -1.32
C ASN A 56 15.73 -27.63 -1.98
N GLY A 57 15.81 -26.51 -1.27
CA GLY A 57 15.35 -25.19 -1.73
C GLY A 57 13.84 -24.98 -1.64
N VAL A 58 13.10 -25.95 -1.07
CA VAL A 58 11.68 -25.79 -0.73
C VAL A 58 11.59 -24.97 0.56
N THR A 59 10.59 -24.12 0.62
CA THR A 59 10.31 -23.31 1.81
C THR A 59 8.88 -23.54 2.23
N HIS A 60 8.69 -23.84 3.50
CA HIS A 60 7.38 -24.05 4.11
C HIS A 60 7.44 -23.53 5.55
N GLY A 61 6.32 -23.06 6.05
CA GLY A 61 6.08 -22.81 7.46
C GLY A 61 4.97 -23.72 7.97
N SER A 62 4.77 -23.64 9.28
CA SER A 62 3.91 -24.53 10.04
C SER A 62 3.01 -23.69 10.93
N PRO A 63 1.66 -23.81 10.90
CA PRO A 63 0.77 -24.52 9.95
C PRO A 63 0.37 -23.73 8.68
N HIS A 64 0.63 -22.42 8.65
CA HIS A 64 0.23 -21.51 7.56
C HIS A 64 1.40 -20.63 7.12
N ASP A 65 1.43 -20.31 5.82
CA ASP A 65 2.48 -19.52 5.17
C ASP A 65 1.98 -18.25 4.50
N ASP A 66 0.67 -18.01 4.58
CA ASP A 66 0.02 -16.98 3.79
C ASP A 66 0.49 -15.59 4.23
N ARG A 67 0.66 -15.34 5.53
CA ARG A 67 1.09 -14.02 6.00
C ARG A 67 2.54 -13.74 5.63
N VAL A 68 3.40 -14.76 5.68
CA VAL A 68 4.80 -14.65 5.23
C VAL A 68 4.85 -14.36 3.73
N MET A 69 4.06 -15.08 2.94
CA MET A 69 4.04 -14.90 1.48
C MET A 69 3.42 -13.57 1.06
N SER A 70 2.34 -13.12 1.69
CA SER A 70 1.76 -11.80 1.45
C SER A 70 2.74 -10.68 1.80
N LEU A 71 3.44 -10.81 2.93
CA LEU A 71 4.45 -9.83 3.34
C LEU A 71 5.64 -9.81 2.36
N ALA A 72 6.11 -10.96 1.90
CA ALA A 72 7.20 -11.05 0.94
C ALA A 72 6.86 -10.37 -0.39
N ILE A 73 5.64 -10.57 -0.90
CA ILE A 73 5.18 -9.90 -2.12
C ILE A 73 5.08 -8.39 -1.89
N ALA A 74 4.51 -7.95 -0.76
CA ALA A 74 4.42 -6.52 -0.43
C ALA A 74 5.80 -5.86 -0.39
N TYR A 75 6.78 -6.52 0.24
CA TYR A 75 8.16 -6.03 0.29
C TYR A 75 8.80 -5.92 -1.10
N GLN A 76 8.54 -6.87 -2.00
CA GLN A 76 9.01 -6.76 -3.38
C GLN A 76 8.39 -5.60 -4.13
N MET A 77 7.09 -5.35 -3.92
CA MET A 77 6.40 -4.26 -4.59
C MET A 77 6.89 -2.90 -4.12
N LEU A 78 7.42 -2.78 -2.89
CA LEU A 78 8.01 -1.53 -2.40
C LEU A 78 9.13 -1.00 -3.31
N LYS A 79 9.92 -1.89 -3.93
CA LYS A 79 10.99 -1.51 -4.87
C LYS A 79 10.46 -0.93 -6.17
N HIS A 80 9.24 -1.30 -6.54
CA HIS A 80 8.58 -0.86 -7.77
C HIS A 80 7.56 0.25 -7.51
N ALA A 81 7.28 0.56 -6.24
CA ALA A 81 6.39 1.63 -5.86
C ALA A 81 7.04 2.97 -6.22
N THR A 82 6.54 3.59 -7.28
CA THR A 82 6.78 5.02 -7.51
C THR A 82 5.89 5.76 -6.54
N VAL A 83 6.47 6.24 -5.44
CA VAL A 83 5.75 7.10 -4.51
C VAL A 83 5.48 8.39 -5.27
N ALA A 84 4.26 8.55 -5.81
CA ALA A 84 3.73 9.87 -6.08
C ALA A 84 3.79 10.57 -4.72
N ALA A 85 4.62 11.61 -4.61
CA ALA A 85 4.86 12.30 -3.35
C ALA A 85 3.51 12.61 -2.71
N VAL A 86 3.14 11.83 -1.70
CA VAL A 86 1.95 12.11 -0.92
C VAL A 86 2.26 13.45 -0.29
N ALA A 87 1.51 14.48 -0.68
CA ALA A 87 1.61 15.78 -0.06
C ALA A 87 1.48 15.54 1.44
N GLN A 88 2.53 15.86 2.20
CA GLN A 88 2.48 15.76 3.65
C GLN A 88 1.24 16.53 4.09
N PRO A 89 0.30 15.93 4.84
CA PRO A 89 -0.77 16.71 5.41
C PRO A 89 -0.11 17.79 6.25
N ARG A 90 -0.34 19.05 5.88
CA ARG A 90 0.15 20.20 6.64
C ARG A 90 -0.67 20.20 7.93
N ASP A 91 -0.11 19.62 8.99
CA ASP A 91 -0.68 19.70 10.34
C ASP A 91 -0.13 20.95 11.00
N ASP A 92 -0.53 22.12 10.49
CA ASP A 92 -0.22 23.40 11.10
C ASP A 92 -1.35 23.93 11.97
N GLU A 93 -2.40 23.15 12.20
CA GLU A 93 -3.50 23.50 13.10
C GLU A 93 -2.95 23.94 14.46
N TRP A 94 -3.43 25.08 14.95
CA TRP A 94 -3.02 25.68 16.24
C TRP A 94 -1.57 26.17 16.34
N THR A 95 -0.78 26.11 15.27
CA THR A 95 0.54 26.76 15.24
C THR A 95 0.43 28.26 14.98
N PHE A 96 1.48 29.02 15.31
CA PHE A 96 1.55 30.45 14.98
C PHE A 96 1.37 30.71 13.48
N ASN A 97 1.81 29.79 12.62
CA ASN A 97 1.70 29.90 11.18
C ASN A 97 0.24 29.78 10.69
N TRP A 98 -0.56 28.92 11.35
CA TRP A 98 -2.00 28.82 11.12
C TRP A 98 -2.76 30.07 11.57
N TRP A 99 -2.38 30.64 12.71
CA TRP A 99 -2.94 31.92 13.16
C TRP A 99 -2.58 33.08 12.22
N MET A 100 -1.34 33.11 11.71
CA MET A 100 -0.92 34.07 10.69
C MET A 100 -1.71 33.91 9.40
N GLU A 101 -1.89 32.68 8.93
CA GLU A 101 -2.65 32.41 7.71
C GLU A 101 -4.11 32.80 7.85
N GLN A 102 -4.74 32.54 9.01
CA GLN A 102 -6.11 32.98 9.30
C GLN A 102 -6.22 34.51 9.42
N ALA A 103 -5.24 35.17 10.04
CA ALA A 103 -5.22 36.63 10.15
C ALA A 103 -4.95 37.32 8.80
N LEU A 104 -4.21 36.66 7.90
CA LEU A 104 -3.93 37.12 6.54
C LEU A 104 -5.03 36.73 5.55
N ALA A 105 -5.80 35.66 5.82
CA ALA A 105 -6.96 35.22 5.04
C ALA A 105 -8.19 36.11 5.25
N GLY A 106 -7.97 37.38 5.64
CA GLY A 106 -8.99 38.40 5.64
C GLY A 106 -9.61 38.54 4.25
N ASP A 107 -10.93 38.40 4.22
CA ASP A 107 -11.81 38.73 3.10
C ASP A 107 -11.71 37.81 1.87
N ARG A 108 -12.16 36.56 2.01
CA ARG A 108 -12.82 35.89 0.89
C ARG A 108 -14.32 36.18 1.02
N PRO A 109 -14.93 36.96 0.12
CA PRO A 109 -16.38 37.07 0.10
C PRO A 109 -16.96 35.67 -0.15
N ASP A 110 -17.86 35.24 0.73
CA ASP A 110 -18.74 34.11 0.50
C ASP A 110 -19.67 34.46 -0.67
N ASP A 111 -19.18 34.32 -1.91
CA ASP A 111 -20.00 34.44 -3.12
C ASP A 111 -20.91 33.21 -3.25
N VAL A 112 -21.84 33.07 -2.31
CA VAL A 112 -23.09 32.37 -2.55
C VAL A 112 -24.05 33.44 -3.06
N PRO A 113 -24.30 33.55 -4.38
CA PRO A 113 -25.22 34.55 -4.88
C PRO A 113 -26.59 34.36 -4.22
N ILE A 114 -27.10 35.44 -3.63
CA ILE A 114 -28.44 35.50 -3.03
C ILE A 114 -29.45 34.97 -4.05
N GLY A 115 -30.00 33.77 -3.80
CA GLY A 115 -30.91 33.08 -4.73
C GLY A 115 -30.66 31.59 -4.95
N THR A 116 -29.50 31.04 -4.53
CA THR A 116 -29.17 29.60 -4.69
C THR A 116 -30.13 28.62 -3.98
N TYR A 117 -30.91 29.08 -2.99
CA TYR A 117 -31.90 28.25 -2.28
C TYR A 117 -33.35 28.44 -2.73
N ASN A 118 -33.62 29.20 -3.81
CA ASN A 118 -34.99 29.37 -4.31
C ASN A 118 -35.40 28.23 -5.26
N THR A 119 -35.60 27.02 -4.74
CA THR A 119 -36.26 25.95 -5.47
C THR A 119 -37.78 26.08 -5.30
N ARG A 120 -38.45 26.77 -6.23
CA ARG A 120 -39.88 26.53 -6.47
C ARG A 120 -40.02 25.27 -7.33
N SER A 121 -40.34 24.14 -6.70
CA SER A 121 -40.72 22.93 -7.43
C SER A 121 -42.00 23.21 -8.23
N PRO A 122 -42.04 22.97 -9.56
CA PRO A 122 -43.31 22.90 -10.26
C PRO A 122 -43.99 21.56 -9.91
N TRP A 123 -45.20 21.64 -9.38
CA TRP A 123 -46.08 20.50 -9.13
C TRP A 123 -46.49 19.81 -10.45
N PRO A 124 -46.86 18.52 -10.42
CA PRO A 124 -47.05 17.71 -11.63
C PRO A 124 -48.43 17.98 -12.26
N VAL A 125 -48.47 18.01 -13.60
CA VAL A 125 -49.68 17.83 -14.40
C VAL A 125 -49.39 16.81 -15.49
#